data_AF-A0A6N8R8G0-F1
#
_entry.id   AF-A0A6N8R8G0-F1
#
_cell.length_a   1.000
_cell.length_b   1.000
_cell.length_c   1.000
_cell.angle_alpha   90.00
_cell.angle_beta   90.00
_cell.angle_gamma   90.00
#
_symmetry.space_group_name_H-M   'P 1'
#
loop_
_entity.id
_entity.type
_entity.pdbx_description
1 polymer ?
#
loop_
_entity_poly.entity_id
_entity_poly.type
_entity_poly.pdbx_seq_one_letter_code
_entity_poly.pdbx_strand_id
1 'polypeptide(L)' 'HQHAITLVAGTSLTARYQQAFQAMGCDVTAVAGDTAFQAGIRSIAHAVAN' A
#
# COMPACT_ATOMS: atom_id res chain seq x y z
N HIS A 1 18.23 -8.54 -4.62
CA HIS A 1 17.31 -8.11 -3.55
C HIS A 1 15.89 -8.40 -3.99
N GLN A 2 15.12 -9.15 -3.21
CA GLN A 2 13.73 -9.45 -3.53
C GLN A 2 12.86 -8.28 -3.07
N HIS A 3 12.18 -7.61 -4.01
CA HIS A 3 11.32 -6.49 -3.68
C HIS A 3 9.96 -7.01 -3.18
N ALA A 4 9.60 -6.68 -1.95
CA ALA A 4 8.29 -7.02 -1.39
C ALA A 4 7.18 -6.24 -2.11
N ILE A 5 6.05 -6.91 -2.33
CA ILE A 5 4.86 -6.31 -2.94
C ILE A 5 4.29 -5.27 -1.97
N THR A 6 4.06 -4.04 -2.44
CA THR A 6 3.30 -3.05 -1.65
C THR A 6 1.81 -3.20 -1.95
N LEU A 7 1.04 -3.65 -0.97
CA LEU A 7 -0.41 -3.84 -1.08
C LEU A 7 -1.13 -2.63 -0.48
N VAL A 8 -1.72 -1.80 -1.35
CA VAL A 8 -2.49 -0.62 -0.95
C VAL A 8 -3.98 -0.95 -1.02
N ALA A 9 -4.63 -1.10 0.13
CA ALA A 9 -6.04 -1.47 0.19
C ALA A 9 -6.69 -1.12 1.54
N GLY A 10 -8.01 -1.29 1.62
CA GLY A 10 -8.73 -1.33 2.91
C GLY A 10 -8.50 -2.64 3.66
N THR A 11 -8.81 -2.68 4.95
CA THR A 11 -8.47 -3.77 5.88
C THR A 11 -8.93 -5.15 5.41
N SER A 12 -10.20 -5.27 4.97
CA SER A 12 -10.77 -6.57 4.54
C SER A 12 -10.11 -7.12 3.28
N LEU A 13 -9.81 -6.26 2.30
CA LEU A 13 -9.12 -6.68 1.08
C LEU A 13 -7.64 -6.98 1.35
N THR A 14 -7.01 -6.20 2.23
CA THR A 14 -5.64 -6.43 2.69
C THR A 14 -5.48 -7.82 3.27
N ALA A 15 -6.36 -8.23 4.20
CA ALA A 15 -6.30 -9.55 4.82
C ALA A 15 -6.41 -10.69 3.79
N ARG A 16 -7.35 -10.59 2.85
CA ARG A 16 -7.55 -11.61 1.79
C ARG A 16 -6.34 -11.74 0.88
N TYR A 17 -5.77 -10.62 0.45
CA TYR A 17 -4.64 -10.63 -0.47
C TYR A 17 -3.31 -10.96 0.23
N GLN A 18 -3.12 -10.55 1.49
CA GLN A 18 -1.98 -11.01 2.27
C GLN A 18 -1.96 -12.53 2.40
N GLN A 19 -3.10 -13.16 2.68
CA GLN A 19 -3.18 -14.63 2.72
C GLN A 19 -2.82 -15.26 1.36
N ALA A 20 -3.34 -14.70 0.26
CA ALA A 20 -3.03 -15.21 -1.08
C ALA A 20 -1.53 -15.11 -1.41
N PHE A 21 -0.90 -13.97 -1.12
CA PHE A 21 0.53 -13.77 -1.38
C PHE A 21 1.42 -14.61 -0.46
N GLN A 22 1.05 -14.76 0.81
CA GLN A 22 1.75 -15.66 1.73
C GLN A 22 1.71 -17.11 1.24
N ALA A 23 0.56 -17.58 0.74
CA ALA A 23 0.43 -18.91 0.16
C ALA A 23 1.32 -19.12 -1.08
N MET A 24 1.72 -18.03 -1.75
CA MET A 24 2.64 -18.04 -2.89
C MET A 24 4.11 -17.76 -2.50
N GLY A 25 4.43 -17.62 -1.21
CA GLY A 25 5.78 -17.29 -0.74
C GLY A 25 6.25 -15.89 -1.11
N CYS A 26 5.31 -14.96 -1.31
CA CYS A 26 5.59 -13.57 -1.64
C CYS A 26 5.52 -12.69 -0.38
N ASP A 27 6.56 -11.89 -0.15
CA ASP A 27 6.55 -10.88 0.90
C ASP A 27 5.68 -9.69 0.50
N VAL A 28 4.86 -9.24 1.44
CA VAL A 28 3.92 -8.13 1.25
C VAL A 28 4.06 -7.12 2.37
N THR A 29 4.17 -5.85 2.00
CA THR A 29 4.01 -4.71 2.91
C THR A 29 2.66 -4.07 2.65
N ALA A 30 1.78 -4.05 3.66
CA ALA A 30 0.47 -3.43 3.53
C ALA A 30 0.53 -1.94 3.86
N VAL A 31 -0.17 -1.13 3.08
CA VAL A 31 -0.41 0.30 3.33
C VAL A 31 -1.91 0.55 3.29
N ALA A 32 -2.43 1.23 4.30
CA ALA A 32 -3.85 1.62 4.33
C ALA A 32 -4.16 2.56 3.15
N GLY A 33 -5.19 2.22 2.38
CA GLY A 33 -5.58 2.97 1.19
C GLY A 33 -5.83 4.46 1.47
N ASP A 34 -6.56 4.77 2.54
CA ASP A 34 -6.88 6.15 2.92
C ASP A 34 -5.62 6.95 3.27
N THR A 35 -4.67 6.34 3.98
CA THR A 35 -3.39 6.96 4.32
C THR A 35 -2.55 7.22 3.06
N ALA A 36 -2.47 6.25 2.15
CA ALA A 36 -1.74 6.41 0.89
C ALA A 36 -2.36 7.54 0.04
N PHE A 37 -3.69 7.59 -0.04
CA PHE A 37 -4.40 8.64 -0.78
C PHE A 37 -4.12 10.02 -0.20
N GLN A 38 -4.26 10.21 1.12
CA GLN A 38 -4.00 11.48 1.78
C GLN A 38 -2.54 11.94 1.63
N ALA A 39 -1.59 11.00 1.72
CA ALA A 39 -0.18 11.29 1.50
C ALA A 39 0.07 11.79 0.06
N GLY A 40 -0.58 11.18 -0.94
CA GLY A 40 -0.53 11.61 -2.34
C GLY A 40 -1.06 13.03 -2.54
N ILE A 41 -2.25 13.34 -2.01
CA ILE A 41 -2.83 14.69 -2.07
C ILE A 41 -1.91 15.71 -1.42
N ARG A 42 -1.35 15.40 -0.26
CA ARG A 42 -0.42 16.28 0.46
C ARG A 42 0.85 16.56 -0.35
N SER A 43 1.40 15.53 -1.00
CA SER A 43 2.58 15.67 -1.85
C SER A 43 2.33 16.66 -3.00
N ILE A 44 1.18 16.57 -3.67
CA ILE A 44 0.80 17.48 -4.75
C ILE A 44 0.59 18.90 -4.22
N ALA A 45 -0.15 19.05 -3.11
CA ALA A 45 -0.37 20.36 -2.52
C ALA A 45 0.95 21.05 -2.13
N HIS A 46 1.90 20.28 -1.57
CA HIS A 46 3.24 20.77 -1.27
C HIS A 46 4.00 21.17 -2.54
N ALA A 47 3.93 20.37 -3.60
CA ALA A 47 4.59 20.68 -4.87
C ALA A 47 3.99 21.89 -5.60
N VAL A 48 2.71 22.21 -5.37
CA VAL A 48 2.03 23.38 -5.95
C VAL A 48 2.26 24.66 -5.13
N ALA A 49 2.46 24.53 -3.82
CA ALA A 49 2.71 25.67 -2.93
C ALA A 49 4.17 26.16 -2.94
N ASN A 50 5.08 25.40 -3.56
CA ASN A 50 6.49 25.73 -3.78
C ASN A 50 6.73 26.14 -5.24
#